data_AF-A0A6I1JX73-F1
#
_entry.id   AF-A0A6I1JX73-F1
#
_cell.length_a   1.000
_cell.length_b   1.000
_cell.length_c   1.000
_cell.angle_alpha   90.00
_cell.angle_beta   90.00
_cell.angle_gamma   90.00
#
_symmetry.space_group_name_H-M   'P 1'
#
loop_
_entity.id
_entity.type
_entity.pdbx_description
1 polymer ?
#
loop_
_entity_poly.entity_id
_entity_poly.type
_entity_poly.pdbx_seq_one_letter_code
_entity_poly.pdbx_strand_id
1 'polypeptide(L)'
;MSQPESGPSGGCDTEAAPEGYVPCPLPVGDFGDSLGPLFMRPDGSGFACRMRPGHRNPRGAIHGGVLLSLADQVLGLTVYQ
;
A
#
# COMPACT_ATOMS: atom_id res chain seq x y z
N MET A 1 -24.94 31.99 -3.51
CA MET A 1 -24.40 30.93 -4.39
C MET A 1 -23.40 30.14 -3.57
N SER A 2 -23.91 29.17 -2.82
CA SER A 2 -23.12 28.35 -1.90
C SER A 2 -22.61 27.12 -2.64
N GLN A 3 -21.30 26.89 -2.55
CA GLN A 3 -20.63 25.68 -3.04
C GLN A 3 -21.21 24.45 -2.32
N PRO A 4 -21.41 23.30 -2.99
CA PRO A 4 -21.68 22.06 -2.29
C PRO A 4 -20.36 21.51 -1.73
N GLU A 5 -20.35 21.32 -0.42
CA GLU A 5 -19.23 20.74 0.32
C GLU A 5 -19.05 19.28 -0.10
N SER A 6 -17.87 18.97 -0.63
CA SER A 6 -17.48 17.60 -0.96
C SER A 6 -17.22 16.87 0.34
N GLY A 7 -18.15 15.99 0.74
CA GLY A 7 -17.97 15.11 1.90
C GLY A 7 -16.73 14.23 1.74
N PRO A 8 -16.16 13.72 2.84
CA PRO A 8 -15.02 12.81 2.77
C PRO A 8 -15.46 11.56 1.99
N SER A 9 -14.82 11.32 0.84
CA SER A 9 -14.98 10.08 0.08
C SER A 9 -14.33 8.95 0.88
N GLY A 10 -15.06 8.46 1.87
CA GLY A 10 -14.75 7.26 2.62
C GLY A 10 -14.89 6.03 1.72
N GLY A 11 -13.84 5.75 0.95
CA GLY A 11 -13.62 4.48 0.30
C GLY A 11 -12.53 3.73 1.05
N CYS A 12 -12.85 3.16 2.21
CA CYS A 12 -12.00 2.14 2.80
C CYS A 12 -12.24 0.85 2.01
N ASP A 13 -11.62 0.78 0.82
CA ASP A 13 -11.50 -0.46 0.07
C ASP A 13 -10.73 -1.43 0.96
N THR A 14 -11.48 -2.16 1.78
CA THR A 14 -10.94 -3.17 2.70
C THR A 14 -10.62 -4.38 1.85
N GLU A 15 -9.62 -4.22 1.00
CA GLU A 15 -9.07 -5.29 0.21
C GLU A 15 -8.54 -6.34 1.18
N ALA A 16 -9.20 -7.51 1.22
CA ALA A 16 -8.96 -8.50 2.25
C ALA A 16 -7.47 -8.89 2.29
N ALA A 17 -6.91 -8.88 3.51
CA ALA A 17 -5.53 -9.27 3.73
C ALA A 17 -5.31 -10.73 3.26
N PRO A 18 -4.16 -11.04 2.64
CA PRO A 18 -3.78 -12.42 2.37
C PRO A 18 -3.76 -13.27 3.65
N GLU A 19 -3.94 -14.58 3.52
CA GLU A 19 -3.86 -15.51 4.65
C GLU A 19 -2.54 -15.35 5.43
N GLY A 20 -2.62 -15.21 6.75
CA GLY A 20 -1.45 -15.03 7.61
C GLY A 20 -0.86 -13.62 7.62
N TYR A 21 -1.49 -12.66 6.94
CA TYR A 21 -1.11 -11.25 6.95
C TYR A 21 -2.17 -10.39 7.64
N VAL A 22 -1.72 -9.29 8.25
CA VAL A 22 -2.58 -8.25 8.84
C VAL A 22 -2.23 -6.90 8.23
N PRO A 23 -3.15 -5.92 8.19
CA PRO A 23 -2.83 -4.56 7.77
C PRO A 23 -1.65 -4.01 8.59
N CYS A 24 -0.69 -3.39 7.90
CA CYS A 24 0.45 -2.76 8.58
C CYS A 24 -0.06 -1.56 9.40
N PRO A 25 0.17 -1.52 10.72
CA PRO A 25 -0.31 -0.44 11.58
C PRO A 25 0.57 0.81 11.53
N LEU A 26 1.74 0.72 10.88
CA LEU A 26 2.73 1.78 10.80
C LEU A 26 2.39 2.76 9.67
N PRO A 27 2.70 4.06 9.84
CA PRO A 27 2.48 5.06 8.81
C PRO A 27 3.37 4.78 7.60
N VAL A 28 2.75 4.69 6.42
CA VAL A 28 3.44 4.47 5.13
C VAL A 28 3.62 5.77 4.31
N GLY A 29 3.05 6.89 4.78
CA GLY A 29 3.12 8.20 4.14
C GLY A 29 2.34 8.31 2.82
N ASP A 30 2.11 9.54 2.35
CA ASP A 30 1.28 9.85 1.17
C ASP A 30 1.74 9.13 -0.10
N PHE A 31 3.06 8.95 -0.26
CA PHE A 31 3.61 8.19 -1.38
C PHE A 31 3.31 6.68 -1.26
N GLY A 32 3.31 6.14 -0.04
CA GLY A 32 2.97 4.75 0.23
C GLY A 32 1.54 4.41 -0.17
N ASP A 33 0.61 5.36 -0.02
CA ASP A 33 -0.79 5.17 -0.41
C ASP A 33 -0.96 4.87 -1.91
N SER A 34 -0.02 5.34 -2.75
CA SER A 34 -0.01 5.04 -4.19
C SER A 34 0.25 3.56 -4.51
N LEU A 35 0.91 2.83 -3.60
CA LEU A 35 1.10 1.38 -3.70
C LEU A 35 -0.13 0.61 -3.21
N GLY A 36 -0.96 1.23 -2.36
CA GLY A 36 -2.09 0.58 -1.69
C GLY A 36 -1.75 0.08 -0.30
N PRO A 37 -2.70 -0.64 0.34
CA PRO A 37 -2.53 -1.12 1.69
C PRO A 37 -1.34 -2.08 1.75
N LEU A 38 -0.43 -1.78 2.68
CA LEU A 38 0.65 -2.68 3.04
C LEU A 38 0.14 -3.62 4.12
N PHE A 39 0.47 -4.89 3.98
CA PHE A 39 0.20 -5.93 4.95
C PHE A 39 1.53 -6.46 5.49
N MET A 40 1.53 -6.92 6.73
CA MET A 40 2.68 -7.54 7.37
C MET A 40 2.29 -8.85 8.05
N ARG A 41 3.24 -9.75 8.22
CA ARG A 41 3.05 -10.92 9.10
C ARG A 41 3.19 -10.48 10.56
N PRO A 42 2.35 -10.99 11.48
CA PRO A 42 2.43 -10.63 12.90
C PRO A 42 3.78 -10.94 13.56
N ASP A 43 4.52 -11.91 13.02
CA ASP A 43 5.86 -12.29 13.48
C ASP A 43 6.99 -11.42 12.87
N GLY A 44 6.64 -10.40 12.08
CA GLY A 44 7.59 -9.52 11.40
C GLY A 44 8.34 -10.15 10.22
N SER A 45 8.08 -11.42 9.88
CA SER A 45 8.87 -12.16 8.89
C SER A 45 8.60 -11.81 7.43
N GLY A 46 7.64 -10.92 7.15
CA GLY A 46 7.35 -10.52 5.78
C GLY A 46 6.30 -9.43 5.62
N PHE A 47 6.31 -8.83 4.44
CA PHE A 47 5.39 -7.79 4.01
C PHE A 47 4.75 -8.17 2.67
N ALA A 48 3.56 -7.62 2.40
CA ALA A 48 2.83 -7.83 1.16
C ALA A 48 2.03 -6.59 0.77
N CYS A 49 1.87 -6.35 -0.53
CA CYS A 49 0.89 -5.40 -1.05
C CYS A 49 0.22 -5.98 -2.30
N ARG A 50 -0.98 -5.49 -2.63
CA ARG A 50 -1.71 -5.95 -3.82
C ARG A 50 -1.34 -5.11 -5.03
N MET A 51 -0.85 -5.78 -6.08
CA MET A 51 -0.60 -5.13 -7.36
C MET A 51 -1.90 -4.81 -8.11
N ARG A 52 -1.99 -3.60 -8.65
CA ARG A 52 -3.17 -3.09 -9.38
C ARG A 52 -2.85 -2.78 -10.85
N PRO A 53 -3.86 -2.63 -11.72
CA PRO A 53 -3.62 -2.27 -13.12
C PRO A 53 -2.76 -1.01 -13.30
N GLY A 54 -2.90 -0.01 -12.41
CA GLY A 54 -2.09 1.21 -12.41
C GLY A 54 -0.60 1.01 -12.07
N HIS A 55 -0.22 -0.17 -11.57
CA HIS A 55 1.18 -0.50 -11.26
C HIS A 55 1.93 -1.14 -12.42
N ARG A 56 1.30 -1.31 -13.58
CA ARG A 56 1.90 -1.95 -14.75
C ARG A 56 2.74 -0.96 -15.56
N ASN A 57 3.85 -1.46 -16.12
CA ASN A 57 4.60 -0.77 -17.17
C ASN A 57 3.90 -0.91 -18.55
N PRO A 58 4.37 -0.22 -19.61
CA PRO A 58 3.75 -0.30 -20.94
C PRO A 58 3.73 -1.71 -21.56
N ARG A 59 4.51 -2.66 -21.03
CA ARG A 59 4.53 -4.08 -21.44
C ARG A 59 3.60 -4.96 -20.60
N GLY A 60 2.81 -4.38 -19.70
CA GLY A 60 1.83 -5.09 -18.87
C GLY A 60 2.41 -5.81 -17.64
N ALA A 61 3.73 -5.79 -17.45
CA ALA A 61 4.38 -6.31 -16.24
C ALA A 61 4.38 -5.25 -15.12
N ILE A 62 4.64 -5.63 -13.87
CA ILE A 62 4.77 -4.65 -12.78
C ILE A 62 5.92 -3.69 -13.07
N HIS A 63 5.67 -2.39 -12.89
CA HIS A 63 6.67 -1.35 -13.08
C HIS A 63 7.79 -1.52 -12.06
N GLY A 64 9.06 -1.49 -12.50
CA GLY A 64 10.20 -1.69 -11.60
C GLY A 64 10.23 -0.68 -10.44
N GLY A 65 9.79 0.56 -10.70
CA GLY A 65 9.62 1.57 -9.65
C GLY A 65 8.65 1.15 -8.55
N VAL A 66 7.56 0.45 -8.86
CA VAL A 66 6.61 -0.06 -7.84
C VAL A 66 7.29 -1.08 -6.93
N LEU A 67 8.10 -1.97 -7.50
CA LEU A 67 8.85 -2.97 -6.72
C LEU A 67 9.90 -2.31 -5.82
N LEU A 68 10.62 -1.31 -6.34
CA LEU A 68 11.61 -0.57 -5.56
C LEU A 68 10.97 0.28 -4.46
N SER A 69 9.81 0.89 -4.71
CA SER A 69 9.05 1.61 -3.70
C SER A 69 8.55 0.68 -2.58
N LEU A 70 8.08 -0.53 -2.92
CA LEU A 70 7.75 -1.54 -1.92
C LEU A 70 8.99 -1.93 -1.10
N ALA A 71 10.13 -2.16 -1.76
CA ALA A 71 11.37 -2.52 -1.07
C ALA A 71 11.84 -1.41 -0.11
N ASP A 72 11.81 -0.16 -0.54
CA ASP A 72 12.16 1.01 0.27
C ASP A 72 11.31 1.10 1.55
N GLN A 73 9.99 0.96 1.40
CA GLN A 73 9.06 0.94 2.54
C GLN A 73 9.37 -0.22 3.50
N VAL A 74 9.58 -1.43 2.97
CA VAL A 74 9.92 -2.60 3.80
C VAL A 74 11.22 -2.39 4.57
N LEU A 75 12.25 -1.84 3.92
CA LEU A 75 13.54 -1.55 4.56
C LEU A 75 13.38 -0.52 5.68
N GLY A 76 12.65 0.58 5.43
CA GLY A 76 12.36 1.60 6.44
C GLY A 76 11.59 1.02 7.63
N LEU A 77 10.52 0.27 7.37
CA LEU A 77 9.70 -0.36 8.41
C LEU A 77 10.43 -1.44 9.20
N THR A 78 11.45 -2.08 8.62
CA THR A 78 12.29 -3.07 9.32
C THR A 78 13.20 -2.40 10.34
N VAL A 79 13.68 -1.18 10.07
CA VAL A 79 14.56 -0.43 10.99
C VAL A 79 13.76 0.42 11.99
N TYR A 80 12.55 0.85 11.63
CA TYR A 80 11.69 1.66 12.50
C TYR A 80 11.12 0.90 13.72
N GLN A 81 11.04 -0.43 13.64
CA GLN A 81 10.49 -1.30 14.69
C GLN A 81 11.35 -1.37 15.95
#